data_AF-A0AAW1NQH7-F1
#
_entry.id   AF-A0AAW1NQH7-F1
#
_cell.length_a   1.000
_cell.length_b   1.000
_cell.length_c   1.000
_cell.angle_alpha   90.00
_cell.angle_beta   90.00
_cell.angle_gamma   90.00
#
_symmetry.space_group_name_H-M   'P 1'
#
loop_
_entity.id
_entity.type
_entity.pdbx_description
1 polymer ?
#
loop_
_entity_poly.entity_id
_entity_poly.type
_entity_poly.pdbx_seq_one_letter_code
_entity_poly.pdbx_strand_id
1 'polypeptide(L)'
;MVQTTVGGPQPEFARQGRELQRYGSNGERLVAGCIPVRIIKPGTTEQRVEILLISSRGGDGLVIPKGGWETDETVEDAAARETVEEAGVRGQLEVPMAHLGASRAGVQHVPP
;
A
#
# COMPACT_ATOMS: atom_id res chain seq x y z
N MET A 1 -15.20 -22.06 -15.96
CA MET A 1 -15.23 -21.39 -14.64
C MET A 1 -13.79 -21.24 -14.18
N VAL A 2 -13.20 -20.04 -14.32
CA VAL A 2 -11.87 -19.77 -13.75
C VAL A 2 -12.14 -19.24 -12.35
N GLN A 3 -11.75 -19.99 -11.32
CA GLN A 3 -11.74 -19.48 -9.96
C GLN A 3 -10.65 -18.40 -9.89
N THR A 4 -11.04 -17.13 -10.03
CA THR A 4 -10.20 -16.00 -9.65
C THR A 4 -10.17 -15.93 -8.13
N THR A 5 -9.24 -16.67 -7.52
CA THR A 5 -8.95 -16.55 -6.10
C THR A 5 -8.49 -15.11 -5.85
N VAL A 6 -9.29 -14.34 -5.11
CA VAL A 6 -8.98 -12.94 -4.78
C VAL A 6 -7.62 -12.88 -4.10
N GLY A 7 -6.67 -12.17 -4.73
CA GLY A 7 -5.38 -11.80 -4.14
C GLY A 7 -4.21 -12.78 -4.29
N GLY A 8 -4.26 -13.72 -5.24
CA GLY A 8 -3.09 -14.52 -5.66
C GLY A 8 -2.39 -15.32 -4.54
N PRO A 9 -1.27 -15.99 -4.85
CA PRO A 9 -0.44 -16.62 -3.81
C PRO A 9 0.17 -15.57 -2.89
N GLN A 10 0.41 -15.93 -1.62
CA GLN A 10 1.18 -15.07 -0.70
C GLN A 10 2.61 -14.93 -1.23
N PRO A 11 3.21 -13.74 -1.19
CA PRO A 11 4.66 -13.60 -1.39
C PRO A 11 5.37 -14.46 -0.34
N GLU A 12 6.10 -15.49 -0.77
CA GLU A 12 6.80 -16.40 0.15
C GLU A 12 8.00 -15.73 0.84
N PHE A 13 8.54 -14.68 0.23
CA PHE A 13 9.69 -13.92 0.72
C PHE A 13 9.50 -12.43 0.46
N ALA A 14 9.85 -11.61 1.46
CA ALA A 14 9.99 -10.17 1.25
C ALA A 14 11.14 -9.91 0.27
N ARG A 15 10.91 -9.05 -0.73
CA ARG A 15 11.97 -8.64 -1.66
C ARG A 15 13.07 -7.91 -0.86
N GLN A 16 14.31 -8.38 -1.01
CA GLN A 16 15.49 -7.75 -0.40
C GLN A 16 16.31 -7.09 -1.51
N GLY A 17 16.97 -5.97 -1.19
CA GLY A 17 17.81 -5.25 -2.13
C GLY A 17 17.24 -3.89 -2.56
N ARG A 18 18.01 -3.19 -3.39
CA ARG A 18 17.63 -1.88 -3.97
C ARG A 18 17.77 -1.82 -5.49
N GLU A 19 18.24 -2.91 -6.10
CA GLU A 19 18.60 -3.03 -7.50
C GLU A 19 17.42 -2.84 -8.47
N LEU A 20 16.20 -3.21 -8.06
CA LEU A 20 15.00 -3.09 -8.90
C LEU A 20 14.13 -1.89 -8.55
N GLN A 21 14.56 -1.03 -7.61
CA GLN A 21 13.73 0.07 -7.14
C GLN A 21 13.43 1.06 -8.26
N ARG A 22 12.16 1.45 -8.38
CA ARG A 22 11.75 2.45 -9.36
C ARG A 22 11.87 3.86 -8.80
N TYR A 23 12.45 4.75 -9.60
CA TYR A 23 12.62 6.15 -9.27
C TYR A 23 11.91 7.05 -10.29
N GLY A 24 11.33 8.14 -9.80
CA GLY A 24 10.75 9.19 -10.63
C GLY A 24 11.82 10.05 -11.29
N SER A 25 11.39 10.99 -12.14
CA SER A 25 12.30 11.87 -12.89
C SER A 25 13.17 12.77 -12.01
N ASN A 26 12.77 12.99 -10.75
CA ASN A 26 13.51 13.81 -9.79
C ASN A 26 14.34 12.96 -8.81
N GLY A 27 14.47 11.64 -9.07
CA GLY A 27 15.23 10.72 -8.23
C GLY A 27 14.51 10.27 -6.95
N GLU A 28 13.22 10.58 -6.80
CA GLU A 28 12.40 10.10 -5.69
C GLU A 28 12.03 8.63 -5.86
N ARG A 29 12.07 7.86 -4.78
CA ARG A 29 11.64 6.45 -4.78
C ARG A 29 10.13 6.39 -4.93
N LEU A 30 9.65 5.68 -5.96
CA LEU A 30 8.23 5.45 -6.16
C LEU A 30 7.72 4.36 -5.21
N VAL A 31 6.51 4.58 -4.70
CA VAL A 31 5.84 3.66 -3.79
C VAL A 31 4.46 3.30 -4.31
N ALA A 32 4.03 2.08 -4.02
CA ALA A 32 2.71 1.57 -4.33
C ALA A 32 2.04 1.07 -3.04
N GLY A 33 0.72 1.17 -2.98
CA GLY A 33 -0.06 0.74 -1.82
C GLY A 33 -1.55 0.84 -2.10
N CYS A 34 -2.36 0.28 -1.19
CA CYS A 34 -3.81 0.30 -1.29
C CYS A 34 -4.43 0.99 -0.07
N ILE A 35 -5.68 1.42 -0.21
CA ILE A 35 -6.56 1.74 0.91
C ILE A 35 -7.50 0.55 1.08
N PRO A 36 -7.27 -0.38 2.00
CA PRO A 36 -8.15 -1.52 2.16
C PRO A 36 -9.48 -1.06 2.78
N VAL A 37 -10.56 -1.31 2.06
CA VAL A 37 -11.92 -0.90 2.43
C VAL A 37 -12.79 -2.12 2.71
N ARG A 38 -13.52 -2.09 3.82
CA ARG A 38 -14.61 -3.03 4.13
C ARG A 38 -15.93 -2.28 4.16
N ILE A 39 -16.80 -2.58 3.19
CA ILE A 39 -18.18 -2.07 3.17
C ILE A 39 -19.05 -3.01 4.00
N ILE A 40 -19.58 -2.50 5.11
CA ILE A 40 -20.53 -3.22 5.95
C ILE A 40 -21.94 -2.76 5.55
N LYS A 41 -22.74 -3.72 5.07
CA LYS A 41 -24.17 -3.55 4.81
C LYS A 41 -24.95 -4.19 5.97
N PRO A 42 -25.17 -3.48 7.08
CA PRO A 42 -26.11 -3.95 8.10
C PRO A 42 -27.50 -4.10 7.46
N GLY A 43 -28.39 -4.90 8.05
CA GLY A 43 -29.78 -5.06 7.58
C GLY A 43 -30.66 -3.78 7.69
N THR A 44 -30.02 -2.62 7.74
CA THR A 44 -30.62 -1.28 7.80
C THR A 44 -30.27 -0.50 6.53
N THR A 45 -30.81 0.71 6.38
CA THR A 45 -30.54 1.59 5.22
C THR A 45 -29.17 2.28 5.26
N GLU A 46 -28.40 2.14 6.34
CA GLU A 46 -27.13 2.83 6.52
C GLU A 46 -25.94 1.95 6.10
N GLN A 47 -25.16 2.42 5.13
CA GLN A 47 -23.90 1.77 4.76
C GLN A 47 -22.77 2.30 5.64
N ARG A 48 -21.98 1.39 6.22
CA ARG A 48 -20.76 1.75 6.97
C ARG A 48 -19.53 1.35 6.17
N VAL A 49 -18.52 2.21 6.18
CA VAL A 49 -17.24 1.99 5.52
C VAL A 49 -16.16 1.96 6.59
N GLU A 50 -15.38 0.89 6.60
CA GLU A 50 -14.19 0.79 7.44
C GLU A 50 -12.93 0.79 6.57
N ILE A 51 -11.90 1.50 7.01
CA ILE A 51 -10.61 1.58 6.35
C ILE A 51 -9.57 0.97 7.27
N LEU A 52 -8.75 0.06 6.72
CA LEU A 52 -7.62 -0.51 7.45
C LEU A 52 -6.38 0.39 7.29
N LEU A 53 -5.79 0.77 8.42
CA LEU A 53 -4.48 1.42 8.48
C LEU A 53 -3.55 0.57 9.35
N ILE A 54 -2.24 0.75 9.15
CA ILE A 54 -1.19 0.08 9.93
C ILE A 54 -0.39 1.11 10.73
N SER A 55 0.30 0.66 11.77
CA SER A 55 1.22 1.53 12.53
C SER A 55 2.47 1.86 11.70
N SER A 56 2.91 3.12 11.77
CA SER A 56 4.17 3.54 11.16
C SER A 56 5.38 2.84 11.81
N ARG A 57 6.33 2.37 11.00
CA ARG A 57 7.59 1.77 11.50
C ARG A 57 8.54 2.78 12.17
N GLY A 58 8.36 4.08 11.93
CA GLY A 58 9.31 5.13 12.30
C GLY A 58 8.82 6.16 13.33
N GLY A 59 7.66 5.94 13.96
CA GLY A 59 7.12 6.87 14.96
C GLY A 59 5.63 6.67 15.19
N ASP A 60 5.03 7.61 15.94
CA ASP A 60 3.60 7.60 16.25
C ASP A 60 2.77 7.98 15.03
N GLY A 61 1.84 7.12 14.62
CA GLY A 61 0.90 7.42 13.55
C GLY A 61 0.40 6.19 12.80
N LEU A 62 -0.67 6.39 12.04
CA LEU A 62 -1.26 5.41 11.16
C LEU A 62 -0.93 5.74 9.71
N VAL A 63 -0.61 4.72 8.93
CA VAL A 63 -0.31 4.83 7.50
C VAL A 63 -1.12 3.81 6.71
N ILE A 64 -1.30 4.06 5.43
CA ILE A 64 -1.79 3.04 4.50
C ILE A 64 -0.71 1.96 4.32
N PRO A 65 -1.09 0.69 4.08
CA PRO A 65 -0.13 -0.31 3.68
C PRO A 65 0.44 0.04 2.30
N LYS A 66 1.76 0.21 2.25
CA LYS A 66 2.50 0.64 1.06
C LYS A 66 3.98 0.26 1.16
N GLY A 67 4.63 0.14 0.02
CA GLY A 67 6.07 0.00 -0.02
C GLY A 67 6.64 0.27 -1.41
N GLY A 68 7.77 -0.37 -1.73
CA GLY A 68 8.49 -0.07 -2.95
C GLY A 68 7.72 -0.49 -4.19
N TRP A 69 7.70 0.36 -5.21
CA TRP A 69 7.36 -0.09 -6.56
C TRP A 69 8.63 -0.49 -7.29
N GLU A 70 8.74 -1.76 -7.65
CA GLU A 70 9.91 -2.29 -8.35
C GLU A 70 9.73 -2.22 -9.90
N THR A 71 10.82 -2.38 -10.65
CA THR A 71 10.86 -2.23 -12.11
C THR A 71 10.29 -3.43 -12.88
N ASP A 72 10.25 -4.60 -12.26
CA ASP A 72 9.80 -5.88 -12.80
C ASP A 72 8.32 -6.19 -12.49
N GLU A 73 7.57 -5.25 -11.91
CA GLU A 73 6.16 -5.42 -11.57
C GLU A 73 5.29 -4.23 -12.01
N THR A 74 3.99 -4.48 -12.18
CA THR A 74 2.99 -3.42 -12.36
C THR A 74 2.76 -2.68 -11.04
N VAL A 75 2.17 -1.48 -11.09
CA VAL A 75 1.86 -0.73 -9.86
C VAL A 75 0.74 -1.43 -9.06
N GLU A 76 -0.17 -2.11 -9.75
CA GLU A 76 -1.22 -2.94 -9.17
C GLU A 76 -0.65 -4.16 -8.44
N ASP A 77 0.28 -4.88 -9.07
CA ASP A 77 0.98 -6.02 -8.44
C ASP A 77 1.77 -5.57 -7.22
N ALA A 78 2.49 -4.44 -7.33
CA ALA A 78 3.22 -3.84 -6.22
C ALA A 78 2.27 -3.48 -5.05
N ALA A 79 1.16 -2.81 -5.34
CA ALA A 79 0.20 -2.40 -4.31
C ALA A 79 -0.46 -3.60 -3.62
N ALA A 80 -0.83 -4.63 -4.38
CA ALA A 80 -1.39 -5.88 -3.85
C ALA A 80 -0.37 -6.62 -2.97
N ARG A 81 0.87 -6.76 -3.44
CA ARG A 81 1.97 -7.38 -2.70
C ARG A 81 2.21 -6.68 -1.37
N GLU A 82 2.41 -5.36 -1.39
CA GLU A 82 2.68 -4.55 -0.19
C GLU A 82 1.51 -4.60 0.82
N THR A 83 0.27 -4.65 0.32
CA THR A 83 -0.92 -4.78 1.19
C THR A 83 -0.97 -6.12 1.91
N VAL A 84 -0.58 -7.20 1.24
CA VAL A 84 -0.46 -8.52 1.88
C VAL A 84 0.69 -8.54 2.87
N GLU A 85 1.85 -7.99 2.51
CA GLU A 85 3.06 -8.00 3.36
C GLU A 85 2.90 -7.15 4.64
N GLU A 86 2.32 -5.95 4.54
CA GLU A 86 2.20 -5.04 5.69
C GLU A 86 0.92 -5.22 6.52
N ALA A 87 -0.19 -5.60 5.89
CA ALA A 87 -1.50 -5.66 6.53
C ALA A 87 -2.14 -7.07 6.54
N GLY A 88 -1.60 -8.03 5.79
CA GLY A 88 -2.12 -9.41 5.77
C GLY A 88 -3.49 -9.56 5.12
N VAL A 89 -3.95 -8.57 4.34
CA VAL A 89 -5.29 -8.57 3.72
C VAL A 89 -5.22 -8.67 2.19
N ARG A 90 -6.28 -9.23 1.60
CA ARG A 90 -6.48 -9.37 0.15
C ARG A 90 -7.85 -8.81 -0.25
N GLY A 91 -7.95 -8.31 -1.47
CA GLY A 91 -9.19 -7.75 -2.00
C GLY A 91 -9.16 -7.62 -3.53
N GLN A 92 -10.26 -7.15 -4.10
CA GLN A 92 -10.28 -6.72 -5.49
C GLN A 92 -9.75 -5.28 -5.57
N LEU A 93 -8.84 -5.02 -6.49
CA LEU A 93 -8.38 -3.67 -6.78
C LEU A 93 -9.44 -2.95 -7.60
N GLU A 94 -10.08 -1.95 -7.01
CA GLU A 94 -10.96 -1.03 -7.71
C GLU A 94 -10.13 0.18 -8.18
N VAL A 95 -10.20 0.49 -9.47
CA VAL A 95 -9.56 1.69 -10.06
C VAL A 95 -10.39 2.92 -9.68
N PRO A 96 -9.76 4.00 -9.15
CA PRO A 96 -8.68 4.68 -9.86
C PRO A 96 -7.34 4.75 -9.10
N MET A 97 -6.25 4.65 -9.86
CA MET A 97 -4.91 5.00 -9.38
C MET A 97 -4.83 6.51 -9.14
N ALA A 98 -4.48 6.91 -7.92
CA ALA A 98 -4.13 8.28 -7.58
C ALA A 98 -2.61 8.40 -7.41
N HIS A 99 -1.99 9.37 -8.07
CA HIS A 99 -0.59 9.71 -7.85
C HIS A 99 -0.50 10.77 -6.75
N LEU A 100 0.12 10.42 -5.61
CA LEU A 100 0.30 11.32 -4.48
C LEU A 100 1.79 11.66 -4.33
N GLY A 101 2.13 12.94 -4.43
CA GLY A 101 3.46 13.43 -4.06
C GLY A 101 3.61 13.40 -2.55
N ALA A 102 4.65 12.71 -2.05
CA ALA A 102 4.97 12.68 -0.62
C ALA A 102 6.31 13.35 -0.36
N SER A 103 6.29 14.54 0.24
CA SER A 103 7.47 15.19 0.80
C SER A 103 7.54 14.95 2.30
N ARG A 104 8.65 14.40 2.81
CA ARG A 104 8.89 14.40 4.26
C ARG A 104 9.02 15.85 4.71
N ALA A 105 8.13 16.34 5.56
CA ALA A 105 8.39 17.55 6.32
C ALA A 105 9.63 17.28 7.19
N GLY A 106 10.75 17.93 6.88
CA GLY A 106 11.95 17.81 7.70
C GLY A 106 11.64 18.34 9.09
N VAL A 107 11.68 17.49 10.12
CA VAL A 107 11.79 17.97 11.50
C VAL A 107 13.17 18.59 11.61
N GLN A 108 13.25 19.92 11.52
CA GLN A 108 14.48 20.62 11.85
C GLN A 108 14.76 20.37 13.32
N HIS A 109 15.82 19.63 13.61
CA HIS A 109 16.39 19.61 14.94
C HIS A 109 16.90 21.03 15.22
N VAL A 110 16.17 21.78 16.04
CA VAL A 110 16.68 23.00 16.65
C VAL A 110 17.54 22.54 17.84
N PRO A 111 18.88 22.63 17.77
CA PRO A 111 19.71 22.35 18.93
C PRO A 111 19.41 23.35 20.07
N PRO A 112 19.64 22.96 21.33
CA PRO A 112 19.36 23.81 22.49
C PRO A 112 20.18 25.12 22.49
#